data_AF-A0A522UG76-F1
#
_entry.id   AF-A0A522UG76-F1
#
_cell.length_a   1.000
_cell.length_b   1.000
_cell.length_c   1.000
_cell.angle_alpha   90.00
_cell.angle_beta   90.00
_cell.angle_gamma   90.00
#
_symmetry.space_group_name_H-M   'P 1'
#
loop_
_entity.id
_entity.type
_entity.pdbx_description
1 polymer ?
#
loop_
_entity_poly.entity_id
_entity_poly.type
_entity_poly.pdbx_seq_one_letter_code
_entity_poly.pdbx_strand_id
1 'polypeptide(L)'
;MFRYQLCAGRTFRIAIAIFAVLFFTLNIVAADSNQSGNRVWDQSTNMSNESYTWNSFSFAGFYYDLDNNLSTEELTINNIKRTIAQSDISYTTSPIEVSFDYSDFGKYQVIGFMADKYFAGYTANSTVTGNKEKSTIGNGILLKVLLDNSDRRVVSQGSSFTLNEGYVLKVTEIDIGGAPR
;
A
#
# COMPACT_ATOMS: atom_id res chain seq x y z
N MET A 1 62.00 -1.79 46.95
CA MET A 1 60.66 -2.40 47.11
C MET A 1 60.15 -2.72 45.72
N PHE A 2 60.14 -4.01 45.35
CA PHE A 2 59.38 -4.67 44.27
C PHE A 2 60.10 -5.99 43.96
N ARG A 3 59.66 -7.04 44.64
CA ARG A 3 59.79 -8.44 44.20
C ARG A 3 58.39 -8.89 43.86
N TYR A 4 58.21 -9.63 42.77
CA TYR A 4 57.35 -10.82 42.61
C TYR A 4 57.64 -11.34 41.18
N GLN A 5 58.66 -12.19 41.04
CA GLN A 5 58.55 -13.65 40.87
C GLN A 5 57.71 -14.07 39.65
N LEU A 6 58.43 -14.53 38.62
CA LEU A 6 57.93 -15.38 37.53
C LEU A 6 57.50 -16.73 38.09
N CYS A 7 56.30 -17.21 37.73
CA CYS A 7 55.95 -18.61 37.85
C CYS A 7 55.28 -19.09 36.54
N ALA A 8 55.65 -20.31 36.15
CA ALA A 8 55.57 -20.83 34.81
C ALA A 8 54.22 -21.47 34.45
N GLY A 9 53.89 -21.40 33.15
CA GLY A 9 53.31 -22.51 32.39
C GLY A 9 51.83 -22.81 32.57
N ARG A 10 51.01 -22.33 31.62
CA ARG A 10 49.95 -23.15 31.00
C ARG A 10 49.39 -22.47 29.75
N THR A 11 49.49 -23.18 28.65
CA THR A 11 48.99 -22.87 27.31
C THR A 11 47.47 -22.85 27.29
N PHE A 12 46.83 -21.81 26.74
CA PHE A 12 45.50 -21.95 26.13
C PHE A 12 45.31 -20.92 25.00
N ARG A 13 44.64 -21.41 23.95
CA ARG A 13 44.71 -20.96 22.56
C ARG A 13 43.94 -19.65 22.30
N ILE A 14 44.49 -18.83 21.42
CA ILE A 14 43.86 -17.66 20.82
C ILE A 14 42.71 -18.15 19.91
N ALA A 15 41.47 -17.84 20.26
CA ALA A 15 40.33 -18.01 19.36
C ALA A 15 40.19 -16.73 18.52
N ILE A 16 40.68 -16.78 17.28
CA ILE A 16 40.45 -15.72 16.29
C ILE A 16 39.01 -15.90 15.79
N ALA A 17 38.09 -15.05 16.25
CA ALA A 17 36.75 -14.95 15.68
C ALA A 17 36.85 -14.25 14.32
N ILE A 18 36.86 -15.03 13.24
CA ILE A 18 36.72 -14.52 11.88
C ILE A 18 35.25 -14.15 11.68
N PHE A 19 34.94 -12.87 11.79
CA PHE A 19 33.64 -12.32 11.43
C PHE A 19 33.59 -12.21 9.90
N ALA A 20 33.08 -13.25 9.23
CA ALA A 20 32.82 -13.20 7.80
C ALA A 20 31.61 -12.26 7.57
N VAL A 21 31.90 -11.01 7.20
CA VAL A 21 30.88 -10.07 6.74
C VAL A 21 30.43 -10.53 5.37
N LEU A 22 29.31 -11.25 5.34
CA LEU A 22 28.61 -11.63 4.12
C LEU A 22 27.95 -10.35 3.57
N PHE A 23 28.63 -9.66 2.66
CA PHE A 23 28.03 -8.58 1.89
C PHE A 23 26.94 -9.16 0.99
N PHE A 24 25.70 -9.18 1.48
CA PHE A 24 24.52 -9.43 0.66
C PHE A 24 24.36 -8.21 -0.25
N THR A 25 24.84 -8.31 -1.49
CA THR A 25 24.53 -7.31 -2.52
C THR A 25 23.04 -7.38 -2.80
N LEU A 26 22.29 -6.38 -2.34
CA LEU A 26 20.95 -6.12 -2.84
C LEU A 26 21.09 -5.83 -4.33
N ASN A 27 20.57 -6.72 -5.17
CA ASN A 27 20.36 -6.39 -6.58
C ASN A 27 19.24 -5.35 -6.62
N ILE A 28 19.62 -4.08 -6.56
CA ILE A 28 18.74 -3.00 -7.00
C ILE A 28 18.70 -3.12 -8.51
N VAL A 29 17.63 -3.70 -9.07
CA VAL A 29 17.30 -3.47 -10.48
C VAL A 29 17.00 -1.98 -10.58
N ALA A 30 17.91 -1.23 -11.18
CA ALA A 30 17.60 0.11 -11.62
C ALA A 30 16.45 -0.01 -12.62
N ALA A 31 15.37 0.74 -12.41
CA ALA A 31 14.36 0.91 -13.45
C ALA A 31 15.10 1.41 -14.70
N ASP A 32 15.06 0.63 -15.79
CA ASP A 32 15.69 1.06 -17.02
C ASP A 32 14.99 2.35 -17.44
N SER A 33 15.73 3.46 -17.44
CA SER A 33 15.18 4.82 -17.62
C SER A 33 14.46 4.99 -18.96
N ASN A 34 14.63 4.05 -19.89
CA ASN A 34 13.98 4.01 -21.19
C ASN A 34 12.63 3.26 -21.18
N GLN A 35 12.25 2.57 -20.11
CA GLN A 35 11.03 1.74 -20.02
C GLN A 35 9.88 2.41 -19.25
N SER A 36 10.10 3.54 -18.58
CA SER A 36 9.05 4.27 -17.84
C SER A 36 9.44 5.74 -17.60
N GLY A 37 8.65 6.46 -16.80
CA GLY A 37 8.97 7.79 -16.25
C GLY A 37 8.47 8.97 -17.09
N ASN A 38 8.42 8.87 -18.41
CA ASN A 38 7.96 9.94 -19.28
C ASN A 38 6.48 9.78 -19.64
N ARG A 39 5.76 10.90 -19.63
CA ARG A 39 4.35 10.93 -20.03
C ARG A 39 4.15 10.61 -21.51
N VAL A 40 5.03 11.14 -22.36
CA VAL A 40 5.01 10.94 -23.80
C VAL A 40 6.08 9.93 -24.15
N TRP A 41 5.68 8.83 -24.79
CA TRP A 41 6.62 7.92 -25.44
C TRP A 41 6.99 8.42 -26.82
N ASP A 42 8.26 8.36 -27.17
CA ASP A 42 8.81 8.84 -28.44
C ASP A 42 9.89 7.89 -28.99
N GLN A 43 9.57 7.24 -30.11
CA GLN A 43 10.46 6.32 -30.83
C GLN A 43 11.80 6.96 -31.26
N SER A 44 11.84 8.28 -31.44
CA SER A 44 13.06 9.01 -31.84
C SER A 44 14.03 9.24 -30.69
N THR A 45 13.61 8.94 -29.46
CA THR A 45 14.43 9.05 -28.25
C THR A 45 14.91 7.68 -27.78
N ASN A 46 15.75 7.64 -26.73
CA ASN A 46 16.22 6.39 -26.14
C ASN A 46 15.13 5.75 -25.25
N MET A 47 13.93 5.53 -25.77
CA MET A 47 12.84 4.83 -25.10
C MET A 47 12.68 3.43 -25.69
N SER A 48 12.30 2.47 -24.85
CA SER A 48 12.16 1.08 -25.26
C SER A 48 10.96 0.91 -26.18
N ASN A 49 11.18 0.25 -27.31
CA ASN A 49 10.12 -0.24 -28.20
C ASN A 49 9.64 -1.64 -27.77
N GLU A 50 10.41 -2.35 -26.93
CA GLU A 50 10.06 -3.71 -26.51
C GLU A 50 8.98 -3.69 -25.43
N SER A 51 9.07 -2.75 -24.49
CA SER A 51 8.09 -2.57 -23.41
C SER A 51 8.22 -1.17 -22.82
N TYR A 52 7.08 -0.50 -22.59
CA TYR A 52 7.02 0.77 -21.89
C TYR A 52 5.82 0.81 -20.94
N THR A 53 6.04 1.26 -19.71
CA THR A 53 5.02 1.31 -18.65
C THR A 53 4.77 2.74 -18.19
N TRP A 54 3.51 3.13 -18.20
CA TRP A 54 3.02 4.31 -17.51
C TRP A 54 2.45 3.94 -16.14
N ASN A 55 2.77 4.73 -15.12
CA ASN A 55 2.24 4.64 -13.78
C ASN A 55 1.84 6.05 -13.29
N SER A 56 1.44 6.19 -12.03
CA SER A 56 1.01 7.49 -11.48
C SER A 56 2.06 8.60 -11.57
N PHE A 57 3.35 8.27 -11.65
CA PHE A 57 4.44 9.25 -11.75
C PHE A 57 4.62 9.78 -13.17
N SER A 58 4.31 8.98 -14.20
CA SER A 58 4.41 9.38 -15.60
C SER A 58 3.06 9.76 -16.22
N PHE A 59 1.94 9.34 -15.63
CA PHE A 59 0.60 9.67 -16.09
C PHE A 59 -0.29 10.12 -14.94
N ALA A 60 -0.49 11.44 -14.83
CA ALA A 60 -1.30 12.07 -13.79
C ALA A 60 -2.80 11.73 -13.82
N GLY A 61 -3.25 10.97 -14.83
CA GLY A 61 -4.62 10.48 -14.88
C GLY A 61 -4.85 9.23 -14.03
N PHE A 62 -3.82 8.57 -13.52
CA PHE A 62 -3.99 7.46 -12.60
C PHE A 62 -4.18 7.93 -11.16
N TYR A 63 -4.92 7.13 -10.40
CA TYR A 63 -5.13 7.32 -8.98
C TYR A 63 -3.79 7.40 -8.25
N TYR A 64 -3.67 8.44 -7.43
CA TYR A 64 -2.54 8.66 -6.55
C TYR A 64 -3.03 9.18 -5.20
N ASP A 65 -2.63 8.51 -4.14
CA ASP A 65 -2.82 8.94 -2.76
C ASP A 65 -1.60 9.78 -2.33
N LEU A 66 -1.77 11.09 -2.20
CA LEU A 66 -0.69 12.00 -1.81
C LEU A 66 -0.24 11.77 -0.37
N ASP A 67 -1.18 11.50 0.53
CA ASP A 67 -0.92 11.37 1.97
C ASP A 67 -0.13 10.12 2.29
N ASN A 68 -0.42 9.03 1.57
CA ASN A 68 0.25 7.74 1.76
C ASN A 68 1.37 7.48 0.75
N ASN A 69 1.51 8.33 -0.28
CA ASN A 69 2.44 8.15 -1.40
C ASN A 69 2.21 6.80 -2.10
N LEU A 70 0.94 6.52 -2.45
CA LEU A 70 0.51 5.24 -2.98
C LEU A 70 -0.19 5.37 -4.34
N SER A 71 0.05 4.39 -5.21
CA SER A 71 -0.71 4.17 -6.44
C SER A 71 -0.81 2.68 -6.73
N THR A 72 -1.67 2.34 -7.67
CA THR A 72 -1.97 0.93 -8.01
C THR A 72 -2.03 0.68 -9.51
N GLU A 73 -2.33 1.71 -10.30
CA GLU A 73 -2.61 1.58 -11.73
C GLU A 73 -1.33 1.68 -12.57
N GLU A 74 -1.21 0.75 -13.51
CA GLU A 74 -0.16 0.71 -14.52
C GLU A 74 -0.77 0.42 -15.89
N LEU A 75 -0.22 1.05 -16.93
CA LEU A 75 -0.49 0.74 -18.32
C LEU A 75 0.83 0.37 -18.99
N THR A 76 0.94 -0.86 -19.45
CA THR A 76 2.11 -1.35 -20.18
C THR A 76 1.74 -1.63 -21.62
N ILE A 77 2.57 -1.15 -22.54
CA ILE A 77 2.52 -1.55 -23.94
C ILE A 77 3.81 -2.28 -24.29
N ASN A 78 3.67 -3.50 -24.78
CA ASN A 78 4.77 -4.32 -25.30
C ASN A 78 4.83 -4.22 -26.83
N ASN A 79 6.00 -4.50 -27.40
CA ASN A 79 6.21 -4.57 -28.86
C ASN A 79 5.67 -3.33 -29.60
N ILE A 80 5.98 -2.14 -29.09
CA ILE A 80 5.42 -0.86 -29.51
C ILE A 80 5.75 -0.61 -30.99
N LYS A 81 4.69 -0.40 -31.76
CA LYS A 81 4.71 -0.05 -33.18
C LYS A 81 3.42 0.70 -33.53
N ARG A 82 3.25 1.13 -34.78
CA ARG A 82 2.04 1.87 -35.21
C ARG A 82 0.72 1.11 -35.02
N THR A 83 0.76 -0.22 -34.97
CA THR A 83 -0.40 -1.07 -34.73
C THR A 83 -0.05 -2.08 -33.64
N ILE A 84 -0.69 -1.95 -32.49
CA ILE A 84 -0.43 -2.82 -31.35
C ILE A 84 -1.27 -4.10 -31.48
N ALA A 85 -0.65 -5.26 -31.22
CA ALA A 85 -1.38 -6.52 -31.29
C ALA A 85 -2.30 -6.70 -30.07
N GLN A 86 -3.27 -7.60 -30.18
CA GLN A 86 -4.01 -8.05 -29.02
C GLN A 86 -3.04 -8.63 -27.97
N SER A 87 -3.28 -8.34 -26.69
CA SER A 87 -2.43 -8.71 -25.55
C SER A 87 -1.12 -7.93 -25.39
N ASP A 88 -0.74 -7.08 -26.36
CA ASP A 88 0.41 -6.18 -26.21
C ASP A 88 0.06 -4.91 -25.42
N ILE A 89 -1.21 -4.69 -25.07
CA ILE A 89 -1.65 -3.61 -24.17
C ILE A 89 -2.22 -4.24 -22.90
N SER A 90 -1.67 -3.84 -21.76
CA SER A 90 -2.07 -4.31 -20.45
C SER A 90 -2.36 -3.12 -19.54
N TYR A 91 -3.59 -3.04 -19.02
CA TYR A 91 -3.91 -2.18 -17.89
C TYR A 91 -4.04 -3.06 -16.65
N THR A 92 -3.24 -2.76 -15.63
CA THR A 92 -3.18 -3.53 -14.40
C THR A 92 -3.36 -2.63 -13.20
N THR A 93 -4.06 -3.16 -12.20
CA THR A 93 -4.19 -2.54 -10.89
C THR A 93 -4.28 -3.64 -9.84
N SER A 94 -3.75 -3.40 -8.65
CA SER A 94 -3.74 -4.37 -7.56
C SER A 94 -4.15 -3.70 -6.25
N PRO A 95 -4.96 -4.37 -5.40
CA PRO A 95 -5.31 -3.83 -4.10
C PRO A 95 -4.08 -3.58 -3.23
N ILE A 96 -4.06 -2.44 -2.56
CA ILE A 96 -3.04 -2.08 -1.58
C ILE A 96 -3.71 -1.73 -0.26
N GLU A 97 -2.99 -1.95 0.84
CA GLU A 97 -3.50 -1.69 2.18
C GLU A 97 -3.20 -0.25 2.61
N VAL A 98 -4.23 0.46 3.10
CA VAL A 98 -4.17 1.81 3.66
C VAL A 98 -4.77 1.83 5.06
N SER A 99 -4.36 2.80 5.88
CA SER A 99 -4.93 2.99 7.21
C SER A 99 -6.29 3.67 7.13
N PHE A 100 -7.20 3.30 8.03
CA PHE A 100 -8.39 4.12 8.28
C PHE A 100 -7.98 5.44 8.94
N ASP A 101 -8.75 6.49 8.69
CA ASP A 101 -8.57 7.78 9.37
C ASP A 101 -8.81 7.63 10.88
N TYR A 102 -9.77 6.78 11.27
CA TYR A 102 -9.93 6.36 12.66
C TYR A 102 -9.06 5.14 12.96
N SER A 103 -7.93 5.38 13.63
CA SER A 103 -6.84 4.40 13.81
C SER A 103 -7.26 3.06 14.43
N ASP A 104 -8.26 3.05 15.33
CA ASP A 104 -8.67 1.81 16.03
C ASP A 104 -9.33 0.80 15.08
N PHE A 105 -9.78 1.23 13.90
CA PHE A 105 -10.30 0.31 12.87
C PHE A 105 -9.19 -0.44 12.14
N GLY A 106 -7.93 -0.03 12.32
CA GLY A 106 -6.77 -0.63 11.69
C GLY A 106 -6.64 -0.19 10.24
N LYS A 107 -6.65 -1.15 9.31
CA LYS A 107 -6.40 -0.91 7.89
C LYS A 107 -7.44 -1.57 7.00
N TYR A 108 -7.50 -1.16 5.73
CA TYR A 108 -8.32 -1.77 4.69
C TYR A 108 -7.62 -1.72 3.33
N GLN A 109 -8.13 -2.48 2.37
CA GLN A 109 -7.62 -2.46 1.01
C GLN A 109 -8.38 -1.46 0.14
N VAL A 110 -7.62 -0.67 -0.62
CA VAL A 110 -8.11 0.17 -1.71
C VAL A 110 -7.51 -0.29 -3.04
N ILE A 111 -8.19 0.04 -4.12
CA ILE A 111 -7.72 -0.18 -5.48
C ILE A 111 -8.06 1.04 -6.33
N GLY A 112 -7.11 1.49 -7.14
CA GLY A 112 -7.36 2.49 -8.18
C GLY A 112 -7.97 1.81 -9.39
N PHE A 113 -9.05 2.39 -9.92
CA PHE A 113 -9.67 1.90 -11.13
C PHE A 113 -10.20 3.07 -11.96
N MET A 114 -9.71 3.21 -13.18
CA MET A 114 -10.10 4.29 -14.09
C MET A 114 -10.00 5.68 -13.41
N ALA A 115 -8.86 5.95 -12.77
CA ALA A 115 -8.57 7.19 -12.04
C ALA A 115 -9.29 7.42 -10.69
N ASP A 116 -10.21 6.53 -10.29
CA ASP A 116 -10.95 6.66 -9.05
C ASP A 116 -10.49 5.65 -7.99
N LYS A 117 -10.63 6.01 -6.71
CA LYS A 117 -10.34 5.13 -5.55
C LYS A 117 -11.57 4.30 -5.19
N TYR A 118 -11.39 2.98 -5.08
CA TYR A 118 -12.42 2.05 -4.64
C TYR A 118 -11.97 1.23 -3.44
N PHE A 119 -12.93 0.86 -2.60
CA PHE A 119 -12.75 -0.15 -1.57
C PHE A 119 -12.58 -1.52 -2.22
N ALA A 120 -11.55 -2.25 -1.79
CA ALA A 120 -11.23 -3.58 -2.31
C ALA A 120 -11.45 -4.69 -1.28
N GLY A 121 -11.38 -4.39 0.02
CA GLY A 121 -11.65 -5.39 1.05
C GLY A 121 -11.12 -5.07 2.44
N TYR A 122 -11.41 -5.99 3.35
CA TYR A 122 -10.82 -6.05 4.68
C TYR A 122 -9.73 -7.13 4.73
N THR A 123 -8.72 -6.92 5.55
CA THR A 123 -7.56 -7.80 5.73
C THR A 123 -7.46 -8.29 7.17
N ALA A 124 -6.45 -9.11 7.47
CA ALA A 124 -6.10 -9.45 8.85
C ALA A 124 -5.78 -8.23 9.72
N ASN A 125 -5.46 -7.07 9.14
CA ASN A 125 -5.20 -5.81 9.85
C ASN A 125 -6.47 -4.96 10.05
N SER A 126 -7.65 -5.44 9.65
CA SER A 126 -8.93 -4.76 9.83
C SER A 126 -9.61 -5.12 11.15
N THR A 127 -9.28 -4.40 12.23
CA THR A 127 -9.84 -4.63 13.57
C THR A 127 -11.36 -4.48 13.60
N VAL A 128 -11.92 -3.58 12.77
CA VAL A 128 -13.39 -3.36 12.66
C VAL A 128 -14.18 -4.61 12.27
N THR A 129 -13.51 -5.62 11.68
CA THR A 129 -14.12 -6.90 11.30
C THR A 129 -13.77 -8.05 12.24
N GLY A 130 -13.06 -7.78 13.34
CA GLY A 130 -12.42 -8.80 14.15
C GLY A 130 -11.33 -9.55 13.38
N ASN A 131 -10.56 -8.82 12.57
CA ASN A 131 -9.43 -9.34 11.79
C ASN A 131 -9.86 -10.43 10.76
N LYS A 132 -11.09 -10.35 10.26
CA LYS A 132 -11.63 -11.30 9.26
C LYS A 132 -11.50 -10.73 7.87
N GLU A 133 -10.73 -11.43 7.03
CA GLU A 133 -10.52 -11.05 5.65
C GLU A 133 -11.81 -11.14 4.81
N LYS A 134 -12.04 -10.13 3.98
CA LYS A 134 -13.16 -10.08 3.04
C LYS A 134 -12.73 -9.34 1.80
N SER A 135 -12.74 -10.00 0.65
CA SER A 135 -12.45 -9.37 -0.64
C SER A 135 -13.73 -9.03 -1.39
N THR A 136 -13.87 -7.77 -1.80
CA THR A 136 -14.94 -7.34 -2.72
C THR A 136 -14.53 -7.53 -4.18
N ILE A 137 -13.24 -7.31 -4.48
CA ILE A 137 -12.65 -7.53 -5.81
C ILE A 137 -12.66 -9.01 -6.20
N GLY A 138 -12.41 -9.91 -5.26
CA GLY A 138 -12.52 -11.35 -5.50
C GLY A 138 -13.92 -11.80 -5.96
N ASN A 139 -14.94 -10.97 -5.71
CA ASN A 139 -16.31 -11.17 -6.15
C ASN A 139 -16.68 -10.28 -7.36
N GLY A 140 -15.73 -9.55 -7.96
CA GLY A 140 -15.96 -8.64 -9.07
C GLY A 140 -16.73 -7.37 -8.71
N ILE A 141 -16.74 -6.98 -7.44
CA ILE A 141 -17.50 -5.83 -6.94
C ILE A 141 -16.55 -4.69 -6.59
N LEU A 142 -16.81 -3.50 -7.14
CA LEU A 142 -16.14 -2.24 -6.79
C LEU A 142 -17.10 -1.36 -5.98
N LEU A 143 -16.65 -0.88 -4.82
CA LEU A 143 -17.45 -0.03 -3.94
C LEU A 143 -16.73 1.32 -3.71
N LYS A 144 -17.44 2.44 -3.84
CA LYS A 144 -16.87 3.75 -3.50
C LYS A 144 -16.77 3.92 -2.00
N VAL A 145 -15.65 4.48 -1.53
CA VAL A 145 -15.50 4.91 -0.14
C VAL A 145 -16.16 6.28 -0.02
N LEU A 146 -17.34 6.32 0.63
CA LEU A 146 -18.11 7.56 0.78
C LEU A 146 -17.63 8.42 1.95
N LEU A 147 -17.13 7.79 3.02
CA LEU A 147 -16.68 8.45 4.23
C LEU A 147 -15.61 7.59 4.91
N ASP A 148 -14.46 8.21 5.20
CA ASP A 148 -13.38 7.69 6.03
C ASP A 148 -12.82 8.91 6.77
N ASN A 149 -13.18 9.08 8.04
CA ASN A 149 -12.71 10.19 8.89
C ASN A 149 -12.72 9.79 10.37
N SER A 150 -12.08 10.59 11.22
CA SER A 150 -12.04 10.40 12.69
C SER A 150 -12.83 11.47 13.47
N ASP A 151 -13.72 12.18 12.78
CA ASP A 151 -14.50 13.28 13.36
C ASP A 151 -15.43 12.80 14.47
N ARG A 152 -15.36 13.45 15.64
CA ARG A 152 -16.32 13.21 16.73
C ARG A 152 -17.56 14.07 16.55
N ARG A 153 -18.73 13.46 16.69
CA ARG A 153 -20.03 14.13 16.60
C ARG A 153 -20.86 13.84 17.85
N VAL A 154 -21.54 14.86 18.36
CA VAL A 154 -22.52 14.68 19.45
C VAL A 154 -23.81 14.17 18.83
N VAL A 155 -24.33 13.07 19.38
CA VAL A 155 -25.58 12.46 18.94
C VAL A 155 -26.66 12.68 19.99
N SER A 156 -27.91 12.85 19.56
CA SER A 156 -29.06 12.99 20.46
C SER A 156 -30.19 12.09 19.97
N GLN A 157 -31.04 11.65 20.88
CA GLN A 157 -32.18 10.83 20.49
C GLN A 157 -33.07 11.59 19.50
N GLY A 158 -33.46 10.93 18.41
CA GLY A 158 -34.22 11.53 17.31
C GLY A 158 -33.38 12.32 16.30
N SER A 159 -32.07 12.53 16.52
CA SER A 159 -31.22 13.22 15.55
C SER A 159 -30.96 12.39 14.30
N SER A 160 -30.72 13.05 13.17
CA SER A 160 -30.33 12.41 11.91
C SER A 160 -29.03 13.02 11.40
N PHE A 161 -28.17 12.18 10.81
CA PHE A 161 -26.91 12.57 10.21
C PHE A 161 -26.92 12.23 8.74
N THR A 162 -26.91 13.26 7.90
CA THR A 162 -26.73 13.10 6.47
C THR A 162 -25.28 12.72 6.18
N LEU A 163 -25.12 11.63 5.43
CA LEU A 163 -23.87 11.14 4.87
C LEU A 163 -23.84 11.50 3.38
N ASN A 164 -22.71 11.20 2.73
CA ASN A 164 -22.56 11.44 1.30
C ASN A 164 -23.54 10.60 0.47
N GLU A 165 -23.86 11.06 -0.74
CA GLU A 165 -24.76 10.38 -1.68
C GLU A 165 -26.17 10.04 -1.15
N GLY A 166 -26.70 10.84 -0.22
CA GLY A 166 -28.08 10.74 0.25
C GLY A 166 -28.32 9.67 1.32
N TYR A 167 -27.28 8.99 1.78
CA TYR A 167 -27.36 8.11 2.94
C TYR A 167 -27.64 8.95 4.21
N VAL A 168 -28.46 8.42 5.12
CA VAL A 168 -28.80 9.10 6.38
C VAL A 168 -28.76 8.10 7.53
N LEU A 169 -28.00 8.43 8.58
CA LEU A 169 -27.97 7.69 9.84
C LEU A 169 -28.95 8.35 10.81
N LYS A 170 -30.00 7.63 11.23
CA LYS A 170 -31.01 8.13 12.18
C LYS A 170 -30.82 7.48 13.55
N VAL A 171 -30.71 8.30 14.59
CA VAL A 171 -30.68 7.84 15.98
C VAL A 171 -32.12 7.75 16.47
N THR A 172 -32.64 6.54 16.62
CA THR A 172 -34.03 6.33 17.05
C THR A 172 -34.18 6.42 18.56
N GLU A 173 -33.35 5.68 19.30
CA GLU A 173 -33.40 5.59 20.75
C GLU A 173 -31.98 5.47 21.31
N ILE A 174 -31.78 5.96 22.53
CA ILE A 174 -30.54 5.81 23.29
C ILE A 174 -30.92 5.14 24.59
N ASP A 175 -30.47 3.89 24.78
CA ASP A 175 -30.61 3.22 26.07
C ASP A 175 -29.47 3.66 27.00
N ILE A 176 -29.83 4.23 28.14
CA ILE A 176 -28.90 4.75 29.15
C ILE A 176 -28.75 3.74 30.31
N GLY A 177 -29.35 2.54 30.20
CA GLY A 177 -29.53 1.56 31.28
C GLY A 177 -28.41 0.53 31.53
N GLY A 178 -27.24 0.66 30.90
CA GLY A 178 -26.16 -0.35 30.95
C GLY A 178 -25.02 -0.05 31.92
N ALA A 179 -25.27 0.17 33.21
CA ALA A 179 -24.20 0.14 34.22
C ALA A 179 -23.95 -1.31 34.67
N PRO A 180 -22.69 -1.81 34.71
CA PRO A 180 -22.41 -3.10 35.30
C PRO A 180 -22.71 -3.05 36.81
N ARG A 181 -23.48 -4.01 37.31
CA ARG A 181 -23.58 -4.30 38.74
C ARG A 181 -22.38 -5.12 39.19
#